data_AF-A0A2L0H2G5-F1
#
_entry.id   AF-A0A2L0H2G5-F1
#
_cell.length_a   1.000
_cell.length_b   1.000
_cell.length_c   1.000
_cell.angle_alpha   90.00
_cell.angle_beta   90.00
_cell.angle_gamma   90.00
#
_symmetry.space_group_name_H-M   'P 1'
#
loop_
_entity.id
_entity.type
_entity.pdbx_description
1 polymer ?
#
loop_
_entity_poly.entity_id
_entity_poly.type
_entity_poly.pdbx_seq_one_letter_code
_entity_poly.pdbx_strand_id
1 'polypeptide(L)'
;MVALTLDRGSDSPVSGYAGAFVTVLIWAGWILATRHTAATSLGTIDLGLIRYGIPALVLAPVWLKTGLVPKGLSPALLALMVAGSGALFFQVAAFAIHATPAASVGVLLGGSMPLATAIIGVTLFRERPDRMRILGFAAIILGMAILLTRSLGASDSWTGWLLLPAAAALWATYTHAFRRTGLSPLQGGALIAVWSFLIHLALALVFGSTLATVPAHEIGLQVISQGVLSGLIATLAYGLAVRRLGGTQAAAFTALTPVLAMIGGGLLLQEAIGPFEIAAAVVTATGVALSTGMLSARHE
;
A
#
# COMPACT_ATOMS: atom_id res chain seq x y z
N MET A 1 7.50 4.92 35.63
CA MET A 1 6.05 4.69 35.75
C MET A 1 5.39 6.05 35.92
N VAL A 2 5.03 6.70 34.81
CA VAL A 2 4.21 7.91 34.80
C VAL A 2 3.07 7.60 33.85
N ALA A 3 1.90 7.36 34.44
CA ALA A 3 0.66 7.15 33.72
C ALA A 3 0.26 8.47 33.06
N LEU A 4 0.40 8.53 31.73
CA LEU A 4 -0.31 9.50 30.92
C LEU A 4 -1.75 9.02 30.78
N THR A 5 -2.59 9.40 31.75
CA THR A 5 -4.04 9.50 31.59
C THR A 5 -4.32 10.57 30.55
N LEU A 6 -4.17 10.22 29.27
CA LEU A 6 -4.79 10.95 28.19
C LEU A 6 -6.27 10.58 28.21
N ASP A 7 -7.02 11.52 28.78
CA ASP A 7 -8.43 11.79 28.57
C ASP A 7 -9.12 10.80 27.61
N ARG A 8 -9.84 9.84 28.18
CA ARG A 8 -10.82 9.02 27.45
C ARG A 8 -12.04 9.89 27.19
N GLY A 9 -11.88 10.96 26.40
CA GLY A 9 -13.00 11.64 25.77
C GLY A 9 -13.85 10.60 25.04
N SER A 10 -15.16 10.77 25.04
CA SER A 10 -16.18 9.88 24.46
C SER A 10 -15.93 9.58 22.98
N ASP A 11 -14.97 8.72 22.71
CA ASP A 11 -14.33 8.60 21.42
C ASP A 11 -14.98 7.48 20.61
N SER A 12 -16.07 7.84 19.92
CA SER A 12 -16.94 6.90 19.20
C SER A 12 -16.15 6.00 18.23
N PRO A 13 -16.46 4.68 18.17
CA PRO A 13 -15.88 3.76 17.19
C PRO A 13 -16.15 4.19 15.74
N VAL A 14 -17.14 5.08 15.52
CA VAL A 14 -17.46 5.67 14.22
C VAL A 14 -16.25 6.36 13.58
N SER A 15 -15.41 7.07 14.35
CA SER A 15 -14.23 7.74 13.78
C SER A 15 -13.16 6.75 13.32
N GLY A 16 -13.06 5.59 13.98
CA GLY A 16 -12.20 4.49 13.56
C GLY A 16 -12.65 3.89 12.24
N TYR A 17 -13.95 3.61 12.09
CA TYR A 17 -14.53 3.10 10.86
C TYR A 17 -14.43 4.10 9.70
N ALA A 18 -14.71 5.38 9.97
CA ALA A 18 -14.54 6.45 8.99
C ALA A 18 -13.08 6.54 8.53
N GLY A 19 -12.12 6.49 9.46
CA GLY A 19 -10.69 6.45 9.15
C GLY A 19 -10.32 5.27 8.25
N ALA A 20 -10.78 4.06 8.58
CA ALA A 20 -10.51 2.87 7.80
C ALA A 20 -11.08 2.95 6.38
N PHE A 21 -12.33 3.43 6.27
CA PHE A 21 -13.01 3.59 4.99
C PHE A 21 -12.34 4.66 4.10
N VAL A 22 -11.99 5.81 4.67
CA VAL A 22 -11.24 6.86 3.98
C VAL A 22 -9.89 6.33 3.48
N THR A 23 -9.16 5.57 4.30
CA THR A 23 -7.89 4.97 3.89
C THR A 23 -8.05 4.09 2.66
N VAL A 24 -9.03 3.17 2.65
CA VAL A 24 -9.16 2.21 1.54
C VAL A 24 -9.69 2.87 0.27
N LEU A 25 -10.52 3.91 0.38
CA LEU A 25 -10.88 4.75 -0.76
C LEU A 25 -9.66 5.45 -1.35
N ILE A 26 -8.79 6.01 -0.51
CA ILE A 26 -7.56 6.65 -0.97
C ILE A 26 -6.61 5.64 -1.61
N TRP A 27 -6.47 4.43 -1.06
CA TRP A 27 -5.60 3.39 -1.64
C TRP A 27 -6.14 2.83 -2.95
N ALA A 28 -7.45 2.64 -3.08
CA ALA A 28 -8.06 2.31 -4.36
C ALA A 28 -7.88 3.48 -5.36
N GLY A 29 -8.12 4.72 -4.93
CA GLY A 29 -7.89 5.92 -5.74
C GLY A 29 -6.43 6.08 -6.17
N TRP A 30 -5.47 5.65 -5.34
CA TRP A 30 -4.06 5.62 -5.69
C TRP A 30 -3.78 4.67 -6.86
N ILE A 31 -4.34 3.44 -6.82
CA ILE A 31 -4.22 2.48 -7.94
C ILE A 31 -4.75 3.11 -9.22
N LEU A 32 -5.93 3.75 -9.15
CA LEU A 32 -6.57 4.39 -10.31
C LEU A 32 -5.76 5.58 -10.83
N ALA A 33 -5.25 6.43 -9.94
CA ALA A 33 -4.45 7.60 -10.32
C ALA A 33 -3.12 7.19 -10.96
N THR A 34 -2.46 6.14 -10.46
CA THR A 34 -1.24 5.59 -11.07
C THR A 34 -1.54 4.81 -12.37
N ARG A 35 -2.72 4.20 -12.48
CA ARG A 35 -3.12 3.56 -13.74
C ARG A 35 -3.42 4.59 -14.83
N HIS A 36 -4.08 5.69 -14.47
CA HIS A 36 -4.38 6.83 -15.35
C HIS A 36 -3.13 7.42 -15.99
N THR A 37 -2.02 7.49 -15.25
CA THR A 37 -0.75 8.06 -15.75
C THR A 37 -0.10 7.24 -16.85
N ALA A 38 -0.53 6.00 -17.08
CA ALA A 38 -0.09 5.24 -18.25
C ALA A 38 -0.55 5.87 -19.58
N ALA A 39 -1.61 6.67 -19.56
CA ALA A 39 -2.10 7.40 -20.73
C ALA A 39 -1.50 8.81 -20.86
N THR A 40 -0.62 9.21 -19.93
CA THR A 40 0.04 10.53 -19.93
C THR A 40 1.55 10.37 -20.15
N SER A 41 2.24 11.49 -20.36
CA SER A 41 3.71 11.51 -20.47
C SER A 41 4.42 11.52 -19.11
N LEU A 42 3.68 11.41 -18.00
CA LEU A 42 4.22 11.54 -16.65
C LEU A 42 4.94 10.26 -16.22
N GLY A 43 6.25 10.35 -16.07
CA GLY A 43 7.11 9.22 -15.68
C GLY A 43 6.94 8.79 -14.23
N THR A 44 7.27 7.53 -13.93
CA THR A 44 7.19 6.97 -12.56
C THR A 44 8.18 7.64 -11.60
N ILE A 45 9.30 8.19 -12.09
CA ILE A 45 10.25 8.95 -11.26
C ILE A 45 9.56 10.20 -10.69
N ASP A 46 8.84 10.94 -11.54
CA ASP A 46 8.14 12.16 -11.16
C ASP A 46 6.94 11.88 -10.24
N LEU A 47 6.22 10.79 -10.47
CA LEU A 47 5.20 10.32 -9.54
C LEU A 47 5.80 10.04 -8.16
N GLY A 48 7.00 9.47 -8.11
CA GLY A 48 7.72 9.23 -6.86
C GLY A 48 8.14 10.53 -6.17
N LEU A 49 8.62 11.51 -6.92
CA LEU A 49 8.90 12.86 -6.40
C LEU A 49 7.66 13.48 -5.76
N ILE A 50 6.51 13.42 -6.44
CA ILE A 50 5.25 13.97 -5.92
C ILE A 50 4.78 13.18 -4.69
N ARG A 51 4.76 11.86 -4.77
CA ARG A 51 4.27 10.95 -3.72
C ARG A 51 5.03 11.11 -2.42
N TYR A 52 6.35 11.23 -2.48
CA TYR A 52 7.21 11.28 -1.30
C TYR A 52 7.65 12.69 -0.93
N GLY A 53 7.68 13.63 -1.87
CA GLY A 53 8.10 15.02 -1.64
C GLY A 53 7.15 15.77 -0.73
N ILE A 54 5.83 15.70 -0.97
CA ILE A 54 4.84 16.39 -0.12
C ILE A 54 4.91 15.85 1.32
N PRO A 55 4.86 14.53 1.58
CA PRO A 55 5.05 14.02 2.93
C PRO A 55 6.42 14.37 3.53
N ALA A 56 7.50 14.35 2.75
CA ALA A 56 8.83 14.71 3.25
C ALA A 56 8.88 16.17 3.72
N LEU A 57 8.26 17.10 2.99
CA LEU A 57 8.19 18.51 3.37
C LEU A 57 7.31 18.72 4.61
N VAL A 58 6.10 18.13 4.62
CA VAL A 58 5.16 18.29 5.75
C VAL A 58 5.72 17.66 7.03
N LEU A 59 6.41 16.52 6.91
CA LEU A 59 7.02 15.82 8.04
C LEU A 59 8.47 16.27 8.32
N ALA A 60 8.92 17.38 7.73
CA ALA A 60 10.24 17.95 7.98
C ALA A 60 10.58 18.15 9.46
N PRO A 61 9.69 18.72 10.28
CA PRO A 61 9.97 18.86 11.72
C PRO A 61 10.22 17.51 12.42
N VAL A 62 9.65 16.42 11.91
CA VAL A 62 9.80 15.07 12.50
C VAL A 62 11.14 14.46 12.11
N TRP A 63 11.48 14.42 10.81
CA TRP A 63 12.74 13.81 10.38
C TRP A 63 13.96 14.67 10.68
N LEU A 64 13.84 16.00 10.76
CA LEU A 64 14.92 16.88 11.23
C LEU A 64 15.27 16.60 12.70
N LYS A 65 14.27 16.36 13.55
CA LYS A 65 14.48 16.00 14.97
C LYS A 65 14.98 14.57 15.15
N THR A 66 14.48 13.65 14.31
CA THR A 66 14.82 12.22 14.39
C THR A 66 16.20 11.93 13.79
N GLY A 67 16.64 12.76 12.85
CA GLY A 67 17.85 12.57 12.05
C GLY A 67 17.62 11.59 10.90
N LEU A 68 18.30 11.78 9.77
CA LEU A 68 18.16 10.90 8.59
C LEU A 68 18.60 9.45 8.88
N VAL A 69 19.55 9.28 9.79
CA VAL A 69 19.97 7.98 10.33
C VAL A 69 19.93 8.07 11.86
N PRO A 70 18.79 7.72 12.48
CA PRO A 70 18.63 7.83 13.93
C PRO A 70 19.65 6.99 14.69
N LYS A 71 20.18 7.52 15.79
CA LYS A 71 21.12 6.78 16.65
C LYS A 71 20.43 5.54 17.24
N GLY A 72 21.09 4.39 17.15
CA GLY A 72 20.57 3.11 17.63
C GLY A 72 19.67 2.37 16.64
N LEU A 73 19.31 2.99 15.51
CA LEU A 73 18.64 2.29 14.41
C LEU A 73 19.68 1.61 13.51
N SER A 74 19.50 0.30 13.26
CA SER A 74 20.33 -0.42 12.29
C SER A 74 20.14 0.18 10.88
N PRO A 75 21.23 0.55 10.17
CA PRO A 75 21.14 1.02 8.79
C PRO A 75 20.48 -0.01 7.86
N ALA A 76 20.64 -1.30 8.15
CA ALA A 76 19.97 -2.36 7.40
C ALA A 76 18.44 -2.31 7.58
N LEU A 77 17.94 -2.11 8.81
CA LEU A 77 16.49 -1.96 9.04
C LEU A 77 15.93 -0.71 8.36
N LEU A 78 16.68 0.40 8.40
CA LEU A 78 16.31 1.62 7.70
C LEU A 78 16.23 1.38 6.18
N ALA A 79 17.25 0.74 5.60
CA ALA A 79 17.27 0.40 4.19
C ALA A 79 16.11 -0.52 3.79
N LEU A 80 15.79 -1.54 4.60
CA LEU A 80 14.64 -2.42 4.36
C LEU A 80 13.30 -1.68 4.45
N MET A 81 13.16 -0.72 5.36
CA MET A 81 11.95 0.11 5.44
C MET A 81 11.78 0.99 4.20
N VAL A 82 12.85 1.68 3.79
CA VAL A 82 12.87 2.57 2.62
C VAL A 82 12.67 1.79 1.33
N ALA A 83 13.33 0.63 1.17
CA ALA A 83 13.11 -0.23 0.01
C ALA A 83 11.71 -0.84 0.00
N GLY A 84 11.21 -1.24 1.17
CA GLY A 84 9.97 -2.01 1.31
C GLY A 84 8.68 -1.22 1.14
N SER A 85 8.67 0.07 1.49
CA SER A 85 7.47 0.94 1.38
C SER A 85 7.74 2.28 0.71
N GLY A 86 9.01 2.55 0.40
CA GLY A 86 9.49 3.78 -0.20
C GLY A 86 9.82 3.59 -1.68
N ALA A 87 10.96 4.14 -2.10
CA ALA A 87 11.28 4.30 -3.52
C ALA A 87 11.25 3.02 -4.35
N LEU A 88 11.90 1.95 -3.90
CA LEU A 88 11.96 0.70 -4.68
C LEU A 88 10.58 0.07 -4.82
N PHE A 89 9.85 -0.10 -3.71
CA PHE A 89 8.47 -0.56 -3.71
C PHE A 89 7.61 0.23 -4.69
N PHE A 90 7.68 1.56 -4.63
CA PHE A 90 6.87 2.40 -5.49
C PHE A 90 7.23 2.27 -6.96
N GLN A 91 8.51 2.25 -7.33
CA GLN A 91 8.91 2.08 -8.73
C GLN A 91 8.48 0.73 -9.29
N VAL A 92 8.68 -0.36 -8.54
CA VAL A 92 8.25 -1.70 -8.96
C VAL A 92 6.72 -1.75 -9.12
N ALA A 93 5.97 -1.20 -8.16
CA ALA A 93 4.52 -1.18 -8.23
C ALA A 93 4.01 -0.29 -9.36
N ALA A 94 4.46 0.97 -9.46
CA ALA A 94 3.99 1.94 -10.44
C ALA A 94 4.27 1.48 -11.87
N PHE A 95 5.46 0.92 -12.13
CA PHE A 95 5.79 0.35 -13.42
C PHE A 95 4.86 -0.80 -13.81
N ALA A 96 4.55 -1.69 -12.86
CA ALA A 96 3.62 -2.79 -13.10
C ALA A 96 2.17 -2.32 -13.29
N ILE A 97 1.74 -1.33 -12.51
CA ILE A 97 0.40 -0.73 -12.59
C ILE A 97 0.17 -0.06 -13.95
N HIS A 98 1.18 0.58 -14.54
CA HIS A 98 1.05 1.18 -15.88
C HIS A 98 0.67 0.15 -16.96
N ALA A 99 1.04 -1.11 -16.78
CA ALA A 99 0.80 -2.19 -17.75
C ALA A 99 -0.32 -3.16 -17.33
N THR A 100 -0.98 -2.93 -16.18
CA THR A 100 -1.93 -3.89 -15.58
C THR A 100 -3.25 -3.21 -15.28
N PRO A 101 -4.41 -3.77 -15.70
CA PRO A 101 -5.72 -3.21 -15.37
C PRO A 101 -5.93 -3.02 -13.85
N ALA A 102 -6.65 -1.99 -13.44
CA ALA A 102 -6.83 -1.63 -12.03
C ALA A 102 -7.47 -2.76 -11.20
N ALA A 103 -8.42 -3.49 -11.79
CA ALA A 103 -9.03 -4.68 -11.16
C ALA A 103 -7.96 -5.74 -10.82
N SER A 104 -7.09 -6.04 -11.80
CA SER A 104 -5.99 -6.98 -11.66
C SER A 104 -4.95 -6.49 -10.65
N VAL A 105 -4.64 -5.18 -10.63
CA VAL A 105 -3.74 -4.60 -9.61
C VAL A 105 -4.28 -4.83 -8.21
N GLY A 106 -5.56 -4.55 -7.98
CA GLY A 106 -6.20 -4.75 -6.69
C GLY A 106 -6.05 -6.19 -6.18
N VAL A 107 -6.28 -7.18 -7.04
CA VAL A 107 -6.13 -8.60 -6.74
C VAL A 107 -4.67 -8.99 -6.51
N LEU A 108 -3.78 -8.68 -7.47
CA LEU A 108 -2.40 -9.13 -7.48
C LEU A 108 -1.57 -8.45 -6.40
N LEU A 109 -1.66 -7.12 -6.24
CA LEU A 109 -0.93 -6.39 -5.21
C LEU A 109 -1.59 -6.56 -3.85
N GLY A 110 -2.88 -6.25 -3.75
CA GLY A 110 -3.62 -6.24 -2.49
C GLY A 110 -3.72 -7.62 -1.86
N GLY A 111 -3.96 -8.66 -2.68
CA GLY A 111 -3.97 -10.05 -2.21
C GLY A 111 -2.57 -10.58 -1.85
N SER A 112 -1.54 -10.22 -2.61
CA SER A 112 -0.18 -10.73 -2.33
C SER A 112 0.42 -10.18 -1.04
N MET A 113 0.00 -8.99 -0.57
CA MET A 113 0.54 -8.38 0.64
C MET A 113 0.38 -9.25 1.90
N PRO A 114 -0.83 -9.73 2.28
CA PRO A 114 -1.00 -10.63 3.40
C PRO A 114 -0.35 -12.00 3.18
N LEU A 115 -0.34 -12.53 1.94
CA LEU A 115 0.38 -13.78 1.62
C LEU A 115 1.89 -13.65 1.88
N ALA A 116 2.53 -12.61 1.34
CA ALA A 116 3.96 -12.37 1.53
C ALA A 116 4.29 -12.12 3.00
N THR A 117 3.46 -11.35 3.70
CA THR A 117 3.57 -11.10 5.15
C THR A 117 3.53 -12.42 5.93
N ALA A 118 2.59 -13.31 5.60
CA ALA A 118 2.47 -14.61 6.24
C ALA A 118 3.65 -15.54 5.92
N ILE A 119 4.12 -15.55 4.67
CA ILE A 119 5.28 -16.35 4.26
C ILE A 119 6.51 -15.94 5.08
N ILE A 120 6.80 -14.64 5.22
CA ILE A 120 7.92 -14.17 6.03
C ILE A 120 7.70 -14.52 7.51
N GLY A 121 6.49 -14.30 8.05
CA GLY A 121 6.15 -14.65 9.43
C GLY A 121 6.35 -16.13 9.75
N VAL A 122 5.89 -17.04 8.88
CA VAL A 122 6.05 -18.49 9.04
C VAL A 122 7.51 -18.91 8.91
N THR A 123 8.21 -18.43 7.88
CA THR A 123 9.57 -18.91 7.55
C THR A 123 10.66 -18.33 8.45
N LEU A 124 10.61 -17.03 8.75
CA LEU A 124 11.64 -16.35 9.54
C LEU A 124 11.29 -16.30 11.03
N PHE A 125 10.00 -16.17 11.37
CA PHE A 125 9.54 -15.96 12.74
C PHE A 125 8.84 -17.18 13.35
N ARG A 126 8.65 -18.26 12.57
CA ARG A 126 7.98 -19.49 12.99
C ARG A 126 6.56 -19.25 13.52
N GLU A 127 5.89 -18.22 13.00
CA GLU A 127 4.49 -17.96 13.30
C GLU A 127 3.63 -19.12 12.78
N ARG A 128 2.53 -19.43 13.51
CA ARG A 128 1.59 -20.48 13.12
C ARG A 128 0.25 -19.82 12.79
N PRO A 129 -0.09 -19.61 11.49
CA PRO A 129 -1.38 -19.07 11.12
C PRO A 129 -2.49 -20.03 11.53
N ASP A 130 -3.57 -19.48 12.07
CA ASP A 130 -4.77 -20.25 12.39
C ASP A 130 -5.51 -20.70 11.11
N ARG A 131 -6.54 -21.53 11.30
CA ARG A 131 -7.34 -22.09 10.19
C ARG A 131 -8.00 -21.00 9.34
N MET A 132 -8.51 -19.92 9.94
CA MET A 132 -9.16 -18.85 9.19
C MET A 132 -8.17 -18.08 8.33
N ARG A 133 -6.96 -17.87 8.83
CA ARG A 133 -5.88 -17.26 8.04
C ARG A 133 -5.48 -18.13 6.86
N ILE A 134 -5.34 -19.44 7.07
CA ILE A 134 -5.04 -20.40 6.00
C ILE A 134 -6.13 -20.40 4.92
N LEU A 135 -7.42 -20.41 5.32
CA LEU A 135 -8.53 -20.28 4.39
C LEU A 135 -8.48 -18.95 3.62
N GLY A 136 -8.12 -17.86 4.30
CA GLY A 136 -7.90 -16.56 3.68
C GLY A 136 -6.82 -16.59 2.62
N PHE A 137 -5.67 -17.19 2.92
CA PHE A 137 -4.57 -17.36 1.96
C PHE A 137 -4.98 -18.22 0.75
N ALA A 138 -5.69 -19.33 0.99
CA ALA A 138 -6.20 -20.18 -0.07
C ALA A 138 -7.18 -19.43 -0.98
N ALA A 139 -8.09 -18.63 -0.41
CA ALA A 139 -9.00 -17.80 -1.17
C ALA A 139 -8.28 -16.72 -1.99
N ILE A 140 -7.24 -16.07 -1.45
CA ILE A 140 -6.42 -15.12 -2.21
C ILE A 140 -5.78 -15.81 -3.42
N ILE A 141 -5.15 -16.97 -3.23
CA ILE A 141 -4.53 -17.76 -4.30
C ILE A 141 -5.59 -18.15 -5.35
N LEU A 142 -6.78 -18.56 -4.92
CA LEU A 142 -7.88 -18.87 -5.83
C LEU A 142 -8.32 -17.65 -6.66
N GLY A 143 -8.44 -16.47 -6.05
CA GLY A 143 -8.76 -15.24 -6.78
C GLY A 143 -7.71 -14.88 -7.83
N MET A 144 -6.43 -15.06 -7.50
CA MET A 144 -5.33 -14.92 -8.48
C MET A 144 -5.43 -15.98 -9.58
N ALA A 145 -5.73 -17.24 -9.25
CA ALA A 145 -5.88 -18.30 -10.25
C ALA A 145 -7.05 -18.03 -11.21
N ILE A 146 -8.19 -17.53 -10.71
CA ILE A 146 -9.33 -17.12 -11.53
C ILE A 146 -8.89 -16.07 -12.56
N LEU A 147 -8.18 -15.04 -12.12
CA LEU A 147 -7.69 -13.98 -13.00
C LEU A 147 -6.66 -14.50 -14.03
N LEU A 148 -5.84 -15.48 -13.63
CA LEU A 148 -4.83 -16.07 -14.51
C LEU A 148 -5.47 -16.80 -15.70
N THR A 149 -6.61 -17.47 -15.51
CA THR A 149 -7.30 -18.17 -16.62
C THR A 149 -7.69 -17.23 -17.76
N ARG A 150 -8.08 -15.99 -17.43
CA ARG A 150 -8.39 -14.95 -18.41
C ARG A 150 -7.14 -14.42 -19.11
N SER A 151 -6.06 -14.24 -18.35
CA SER A 151 -4.76 -13.75 -18.84
C SER A 151 -4.07 -14.74 -19.76
N LEU A 152 -4.23 -16.05 -19.56
CA LEU A 152 -3.70 -17.10 -20.45
C LEU A 152 -4.41 -17.14 -21.81
N GLY A 153 -5.68 -16.72 -21.85
CA GLY A 153 -6.44 -16.57 -23.09
C GLY A 153 -6.23 -15.24 -23.83
N ALA A 154 -5.43 -14.33 -23.27
CA ALA A 154 -5.07 -13.04 -23.85
C ALA A 154 -3.55 -12.93 -24.04
N SER A 155 -3.12 -12.09 -24.97
CA SER A 155 -1.70 -11.69 -25.09
C SER A 155 -1.34 -10.59 -24.08
N ASP A 156 -1.82 -10.73 -22.84
CA ASP A 156 -1.63 -9.72 -21.80
C ASP A 156 -0.19 -9.70 -21.27
N SER A 157 0.24 -8.55 -20.77
CA SER A 157 1.60 -8.39 -20.21
C SER A 157 1.76 -9.19 -18.91
N TRP A 158 2.78 -10.05 -18.85
CA TRP A 158 3.15 -10.79 -17.63
C TRP A 158 3.80 -9.92 -16.54
N THR A 159 4.05 -8.64 -16.84
CA THR A 159 4.70 -7.69 -15.94
C THR A 159 3.96 -7.58 -14.59
N GLY A 160 2.63 -7.50 -14.61
CA GLY A 160 1.82 -7.43 -13.39
C GLY A 160 1.93 -8.68 -12.51
N TRP A 161 1.97 -9.86 -13.12
CA TRP A 161 2.06 -11.15 -12.44
C TRP A 161 3.38 -11.37 -11.71
N LEU A 162 4.46 -10.73 -12.17
CA LEU A 162 5.76 -10.81 -11.52
C LEU A 162 6.00 -9.66 -10.54
N LEU A 163 5.77 -8.42 -11.00
CA LEU A 163 6.20 -7.24 -10.26
C LEU A 163 5.23 -6.82 -9.14
N LEU A 164 3.92 -7.07 -9.27
CA LEU A 164 2.99 -6.72 -8.19
C LEU A 164 3.16 -7.64 -6.96
N PRO A 165 3.33 -8.97 -7.11
CA PRO A 165 3.73 -9.81 -5.98
C PRO A 165 5.11 -9.47 -5.43
N ALA A 166 6.06 -9.07 -6.27
CA ALA A 166 7.37 -8.58 -5.80
C ALA A 166 7.25 -7.29 -4.96
N ALA A 167 6.42 -6.34 -5.40
CA ALA A 167 6.10 -5.16 -4.61
C ALA A 167 5.41 -5.53 -3.28
N ALA A 168 4.49 -6.49 -3.28
CA ALA A 168 3.89 -7.00 -2.04
C ALA A 168 4.92 -7.63 -1.09
N ALA A 169 5.94 -8.32 -1.61
CA ALA A 169 7.03 -8.87 -0.81
C ALA A 169 7.95 -7.77 -0.22
N LEU A 170 8.20 -6.71 -0.98
CA LEU A 170 8.88 -5.50 -0.48
C LEU A 170 8.08 -4.89 0.69
N TRP A 171 6.77 -4.73 0.51
CA TRP A 171 5.89 -4.21 1.57
C TRP A 171 5.91 -5.09 2.82
N ALA A 172 5.77 -6.41 2.65
CA ALA A 172 5.85 -7.37 3.76
C ALA A 172 7.18 -7.24 4.52
N THR A 173 8.29 -7.11 3.79
CA THR A 173 9.63 -6.87 4.38
C THR A 173 9.67 -5.58 5.21
N TYR A 174 9.10 -4.49 4.68
CA TYR A 174 8.96 -3.24 5.44
C TYR A 174 8.19 -3.46 6.75
N THR A 175 7.03 -4.12 6.72
CA THR A 175 6.19 -4.27 7.93
C THR A 175 6.94 -5.01 9.04
N HIS A 176 7.76 -6.00 8.67
CA HIS A 176 8.54 -6.81 9.60
C HIS A 176 9.79 -6.06 10.10
N ALA A 177 10.47 -5.31 9.22
CA ALA A 177 11.58 -4.46 9.59
C ALA A 177 11.14 -3.35 10.56
N PHE A 178 10.03 -2.67 10.25
CA PHE A 178 9.49 -1.55 11.04
C PHE A 178 9.22 -1.95 12.49
N ARG A 179 8.64 -3.14 12.72
CA ARG A 179 8.37 -3.69 14.07
C ARG A 179 9.61 -3.83 14.95
N ARG A 180 10.80 -3.91 14.35
CA ARG A 180 12.08 -4.07 15.06
C ARG A 180 12.83 -2.76 15.31
N THR A 181 12.28 -1.62 14.88
CA THR A 181 12.98 -0.33 14.92
C THR A 181 12.77 0.49 16.18
N GLY A 182 11.67 0.24 16.92
CA GLY A 182 11.26 1.10 18.04
C GLY A 182 10.80 2.51 17.64
N LEU A 183 10.76 2.82 16.34
CA LEU A 183 10.27 4.10 15.83
C LEU A 183 8.76 4.21 16.02
N SER A 184 8.28 5.41 16.31
CA SER A 184 6.84 5.70 16.17
C SER A 184 6.43 5.63 14.69
N PRO A 185 5.14 5.33 14.38
CA PRO A 185 4.64 5.34 13.01
C PRO A 185 4.92 6.64 12.25
N LEU A 186 4.84 7.78 12.95
CA LEU A 186 5.11 9.10 12.38
C LEU A 186 6.60 9.25 12.02
N GLN A 187 7.52 8.80 12.87
CA GLN A 187 8.96 8.82 12.59
C GLN A 187 9.31 7.87 11.43
N GLY A 188 8.77 6.66 11.42
CA GLY A 188 8.98 5.71 10.34
C GLY A 188 8.51 6.26 8.99
N GLY A 189 7.29 6.81 8.94
CA GLY A 189 6.75 7.46 7.74
C GLY A 189 7.57 8.66 7.29
N ALA A 190 8.03 9.51 8.21
CA ALA A 190 8.87 10.66 7.89
C ALA A 190 10.22 10.24 7.29
N LEU A 191 10.86 9.20 7.83
CA LEU A 191 12.13 8.66 7.31
C LEU A 191 11.95 8.01 5.94
N ILE A 192 10.89 7.22 5.75
CA ILE A 192 10.58 6.63 4.45
C ILE A 192 10.32 7.73 3.42
N ALA A 193 9.56 8.76 3.77
CA ALA A 193 9.26 9.88 2.89
C ALA A 193 10.52 10.64 2.46
N VAL A 194 11.36 11.09 3.42
CA VAL A 194 12.55 11.87 3.09
C VAL A 194 13.57 11.06 2.28
N TRP A 195 13.86 9.82 2.66
CA TRP A 195 14.80 8.98 1.90
C TRP A 195 14.28 8.64 0.52
N SER A 196 12.99 8.32 0.40
CA SER A 196 12.40 8.02 -0.91
C SER A 196 12.35 9.26 -1.79
N PHE A 197 12.09 10.44 -1.23
CA PHE A 197 12.17 11.69 -1.98
C PHE A 197 13.59 11.96 -2.47
N LEU A 198 14.61 11.82 -1.61
CA LEU A 198 16.01 12.00 -1.99
C LEU A 198 16.45 11.01 -3.08
N ILE A 199 16.02 9.74 -2.99
CA ILE A 199 16.28 8.74 -4.04
C ILE A 199 15.64 9.15 -5.36
N HIS A 200 14.37 9.56 -5.38
CA HIS A 200 13.72 10.01 -6.61
C HIS A 200 14.32 11.31 -7.16
N LEU A 201 14.78 12.21 -6.29
CA LEU A 201 15.51 13.40 -6.71
C LEU A 201 16.81 13.03 -7.41
N ALA A 202 17.58 12.09 -6.86
CA ALA A 202 18.76 11.56 -7.51
C ALA A 202 18.43 10.88 -8.86
N LEU A 203 17.36 10.08 -8.91
CA LEU A 203 16.90 9.46 -10.16
C LEU A 203 16.50 10.50 -11.21
N ALA A 204 15.80 11.57 -10.83
CA ALA A 204 15.41 12.65 -11.74
C ALA A 204 16.62 13.44 -12.25
N LEU A 205 17.67 13.62 -11.43
CA LEU A 205 18.92 14.26 -11.85
C LEU A 205 19.70 13.40 -12.85
N VAL A 206 19.63 12.07 -12.74
CA VAL A 206 20.37 11.14 -13.62
C VAL A 206 19.60 10.82 -14.90
N PHE A 207 18.30 10.57 -14.81
CA PHE A 207 17.46 10.10 -15.92
C PHE A 207 16.54 11.18 -16.50
N GLY A 208 16.51 12.37 -15.90
CA GLY A 208 15.62 13.47 -16.28
C GLY A 208 14.26 13.42 -15.58
N SER A 209 13.50 14.51 -15.77
CA SER A 209 12.14 14.68 -15.26
C SER A 209 11.22 15.08 -16.40
N THR A 210 10.01 14.53 -16.40
CA THR A 210 8.92 14.85 -17.34
C THR A 210 7.98 15.95 -16.82
N LEU A 211 8.18 16.44 -15.59
CA LEU A 211 7.27 17.43 -14.98
C LEU A 211 7.10 18.70 -15.81
N ALA A 212 8.15 19.14 -16.51
CA ALA A 212 8.08 20.37 -17.32
C ALA A 212 7.27 20.20 -18.62
N THR A 213 7.03 18.97 -19.07
CA THR A 213 6.35 18.67 -20.35
C THR A 213 4.92 18.19 -20.18
N VAL A 214 4.47 17.96 -18.94
CA VAL A 214 3.14 17.45 -18.60
C VAL A 214 2.20 18.63 -18.28
N PRO A 215 0.93 18.61 -18.74
CA PRO A 215 -0.04 19.64 -18.39
C PRO A 215 -0.22 19.82 -16.88
N ALA A 216 -0.35 21.05 -16.42
CA ALA A 216 -0.45 21.37 -14.99
C ALA A 216 -1.64 20.69 -14.27
N HIS A 217 -2.74 20.41 -14.96
CA HIS A 217 -3.89 19.72 -14.37
C HIS A 217 -3.59 18.24 -14.08
N GLU A 218 -2.81 17.57 -14.93
CA GLU A 218 -2.34 16.19 -14.70
C GLU A 218 -1.40 16.15 -13.50
N ILE A 219 -0.48 17.11 -13.40
CA ILE A 219 0.40 17.26 -12.24
C ILE A 219 -0.43 17.52 -10.98
N GLY A 220 -1.42 18.43 -11.05
CA GLY A 220 -2.32 18.76 -9.94
C GLY A 220 -3.11 17.55 -9.43
N LEU A 221 -3.62 16.71 -10.35
CA LEU A 221 -4.28 15.46 -10.00
C LEU A 221 -3.35 14.52 -9.22
N GLN A 222 -2.08 14.40 -9.64
CA GLN A 222 -1.11 13.55 -8.94
C GLN A 222 -0.63 14.16 -7.62
N VAL A 223 -0.48 15.48 -7.53
CA VAL A 223 -0.18 16.19 -6.28
C VAL A 223 -1.24 15.88 -5.22
N ILE A 224 -2.52 15.96 -5.60
CA ILE A 224 -3.64 15.67 -4.71
C ILE A 224 -3.69 14.17 -4.39
N SER A 225 -3.74 13.30 -5.41
CA SER A 225 -3.95 11.86 -5.21
C SER A 225 -2.74 11.14 -4.60
N GLN A 226 -1.53 11.38 -5.10
CA GLN A 226 -0.31 10.69 -4.67
C GLN A 226 0.29 11.32 -3.41
N GLY A 227 0.52 12.64 -3.43
CA GLY A 227 1.29 13.30 -2.38
C GLY A 227 0.44 13.63 -1.16
N VAL A 228 -0.70 14.31 -1.35
CA VAL A 228 -1.56 14.72 -0.23
C VAL A 228 -2.39 13.54 0.29
N LEU A 229 -3.24 12.95 -0.56
CA LEU A 229 -4.18 11.92 -0.13
C LEU A 229 -3.43 10.64 0.23
N SER A 230 -2.78 9.98 -0.74
CA SER A 230 -2.11 8.71 -0.48
C SER A 230 -0.88 8.84 0.40
N GLY A 231 -0.09 9.91 0.26
CA GLY A 231 1.18 10.09 0.98
C GLY A 231 1.01 10.54 2.43
N LEU A 232 -0.01 11.35 2.74
CA LEU A 232 -0.23 11.90 4.09
C LEU A 232 -1.55 11.44 4.71
N ILE A 233 -2.68 11.78 4.08
CA ILE A 233 -4.00 11.61 4.70
C ILE A 233 -4.31 10.14 4.97
N ALA A 234 -4.01 9.24 4.03
CA ALA A 234 -4.23 7.81 4.20
C ALA A 234 -3.50 7.24 5.42
N THR A 235 -2.25 7.68 5.65
CA THR A 235 -1.42 7.24 6.78
C THR A 235 -2.03 7.69 8.11
N LEU A 236 -2.48 8.95 8.20
CA LEU A 236 -3.10 9.50 9.39
C LEU A 236 -4.47 8.83 9.68
N ALA A 237 -5.30 8.69 8.64
CA ALA A 237 -6.60 8.04 8.73
C ALA A 237 -6.47 6.55 9.14
N TYR A 238 -5.47 5.85 8.60
CA TYR A 238 -5.22 4.46 8.97
C TYR A 238 -4.67 4.34 10.39
N GLY A 239 -3.78 5.26 10.79
CA GLY A 239 -3.31 5.35 12.18
C GLY A 239 -4.45 5.56 13.17
N LEU A 240 -5.42 6.42 12.82
CA LEU A 240 -6.65 6.60 13.60
C LEU A 240 -7.48 5.31 13.65
N ALA A 241 -7.68 4.65 12.51
CA ALA A 241 -8.41 3.38 12.43
C ALA A 241 -7.77 2.31 13.32
N VAL A 242 -6.46 2.10 13.22
CA VAL A 242 -5.71 1.15 14.03
C VAL A 242 -5.80 1.49 15.52
N ARG A 243 -5.71 2.77 15.87
CA ARG A 243 -5.80 3.22 17.28
C ARG A 243 -7.19 2.99 17.88
N ARG A 244 -8.26 3.12 17.09
CA ARG A 244 -9.65 3.06 17.55
C ARG A 244 -10.28 1.67 17.44
N LEU A 245 -9.97 0.92 16.39
CA LEU A 245 -10.52 -0.41 16.10
C LEU A 245 -9.55 -1.56 16.44
N GLY A 246 -8.27 -1.25 16.62
CA GLY A 246 -7.21 -2.24 16.67
C GLY A 246 -6.71 -2.66 15.28
N GLY A 247 -5.50 -3.21 15.23
CA GLY A 247 -4.81 -3.55 13.98
C GLY A 247 -5.55 -4.57 13.12
N THR A 248 -6.17 -5.59 13.73
CA THR A 248 -6.91 -6.64 13.01
C THR A 248 -8.14 -6.10 12.30
N GLN A 249 -9.00 -5.34 13.00
CA GLN A 249 -10.20 -4.77 12.39
C GLN A 249 -9.87 -3.72 11.33
N ALA A 250 -8.90 -2.84 11.61
CA ALA A 250 -8.45 -1.86 10.62
C ALA A 250 -7.88 -2.52 9.36
N ALA A 251 -7.10 -3.59 9.51
CA ALA A 251 -6.58 -4.35 8.37
C ALA A 251 -7.69 -5.06 7.57
N ALA A 252 -8.78 -5.49 8.20
CA ALA A 252 -9.88 -6.17 7.50
C ALA A 252 -10.56 -5.25 6.46
N PHE A 253 -10.59 -3.94 6.67
CA PHE A 253 -11.10 -2.98 5.69
C PHE A 253 -10.34 -3.02 4.36
N THR A 254 -9.05 -3.38 4.38
CA THR A 254 -8.23 -3.45 3.17
C THR A 254 -8.71 -4.49 2.16
N ALA A 255 -9.56 -5.43 2.61
CA ALA A 255 -10.31 -6.34 1.75
C ALA A 255 -11.20 -5.62 0.73
N LEU A 256 -11.61 -4.37 0.99
CA LEU A 256 -12.41 -3.58 0.05
C LEU A 256 -11.59 -3.07 -1.14
N THR A 257 -10.27 -2.97 -1.01
CA THR A 257 -9.40 -2.35 -2.04
C THR A 257 -9.51 -3.03 -3.41
N PRO A 258 -9.48 -4.37 -3.57
CA PRO A 258 -9.63 -5.01 -4.88
C PRO A 258 -10.98 -4.69 -5.54
N VAL A 259 -12.07 -4.68 -4.76
CA VAL A 259 -13.42 -4.39 -5.25
C VAL A 259 -13.54 -2.92 -5.66
N LEU A 260 -13.03 -2.00 -4.85
CA LEU A 260 -13.04 -0.57 -5.14
C LEU A 260 -12.17 -0.21 -6.35
N ALA A 261 -10.99 -0.85 -6.48
CA ALA A 261 -10.12 -0.67 -7.64
C ALA A 261 -10.77 -1.19 -8.93
N MET A 262 -11.46 -2.34 -8.86
CA MET A 262 -12.22 -2.87 -10.00
C MET A 262 -13.38 -1.94 -10.41
N ILE A 263 -14.21 -1.52 -9.45
CA ILE A 263 -15.33 -0.60 -9.74
C ILE A 263 -14.81 0.72 -10.30
N GLY A 264 -13.78 1.29 -9.68
CA GLY A 264 -13.17 2.53 -10.14
C GLY A 264 -12.48 2.40 -11.50
N GLY A 265 -11.89 1.25 -11.82
CA GLY A 265 -11.31 0.96 -13.13
C GLY A 265 -12.37 0.98 -14.23
N GLY A 266 -13.50 0.33 -13.99
CA GLY A 266 -14.64 0.37 -14.91
C GLY A 266 -15.24 1.77 -15.07
N LEU A 267 -15.49 2.49 -13.97
CA LEU A 267 -16.18 3.78 -14.00
C LEU A 267 -15.29 4.94 -14.48
N LEU A 268 -14.06 5.04 -13.97
CA LEU A 268 -13.19 6.20 -14.20
C LEU A 268 -12.20 5.99 -15.33
N LEU A 269 -11.74 4.75 -15.54
CA LEU A 269 -10.73 4.41 -16.55
C LEU A 269 -11.32 3.69 -17.77
N GLN A 270 -12.63 3.42 -17.76
CA GLN A 270 -13.33 2.71 -18.83
C GLN A 270 -12.73 1.33 -19.14
N GLU A 271 -12.15 0.67 -18.13
CA GLU A 271 -11.61 -0.68 -18.26
C GLU A 271 -12.75 -1.70 -18.38
N ALA A 272 -12.58 -2.70 -19.26
CA ALA A 272 -13.55 -3.77 -19.39
C ALA A 272 -13.56 -4.65 -18.14
N ILE A 273 -14.68 -4.69 -17.42
CA ILE A 273 -14.87 -5.53 -16.24
C ILE A 273 -15.75 -6.72 -16.62
N GLY A 274 -15.15 -7.92 -16.63
CA GLY A 274 -15.84 -9.16 -16.91
C GLY A 274 -16.17 -9.97 -15.65
N PRO A 275 -16.83 -11.13 -15.83
CA PRO A 275 -17.16 -12.02 -14.73
C PRO A 275 -15.93 -12.57 -14.01
N PHE A 276 -14.80 -12.73 -14.70
CA PHE A 276 -13.54 -13.20 -14.11
C PHE A 276 -12.94 -12.17 -13.16
N GLU A 277 -12.93 -10.89 -13.54
CA GLU A 277 -12.43 -9.79 -12.71
C GLU A 277 -13.31 -9.62 -11.46
N ILE A 278 -14.64 -9.72 -11.62
CA ILE A 278 -15.60 -9.66 -10.49
C ILE A 278 -15.37 -10.83 -9.53
N ALA A 279 -15.31 -12.05 -10.05
CA ALA A 279 -15.08 -13.23 -9.22
C ALA A 279 -13.73 -13.16 -8.50
N ALA A 280 -12.65 -12.79 -9.21
CA ALA A 280 -11.32 -12.64 -8.62
C ALA A 280 -11.31 -11.57 -7.52
N ALA A 281 -11.90 -10.39 -7.76
CA ALA A 281 -11.95 -9.30 -6.79
C ALA A 281 -12.72 -9.70 -5.53
N VAL A 282 -13.89 -10.34 -5.66
CA VAL A 282 -14.72 -10.77 -4.52
C VAL A 282 -14.05 -11.90 -3.72
N VAL A 283 -13.49 -12.90 -4.42
CA VAL A 283 -12.81 -14.03 -3.78
C VAL A 283 -11.54 -13.57 -3.05
N THR A 284 -10.74 -12.70 -3.68
CA THR A 284 -9.55 -12.12 -3.03
C THR A 284 -9.92 -11.19 -1.88
N ALA A 285 -10.94 -10.34 -2.02
CA ALA A 285 -11.44 -9.50 -0.93
C ALA A 285 -11.83 -10.34 0.30
N THR A 286 -12.62 -11.40 0.06
CA THR A 286 -12.99 -12.35 1.12
C THR A 286 -11.75 -12.96 1.75
N GLY A 287 -10.79 -13.42 0.93
CA GLY A 287 -9.55 -13.99 1.41
C GLY A 287 -8.71 -13.02 2.26
N VAL A 288 -8.60 -11.76 1.85
CA VAL A 288 -7.93 -10.70 2.63
C VAL A 288 -8.62 -10.51 3.97
N ALA A 289 -9.96 -10.39 4.00
CA ALA A 289 -10.72 -10.23 5.23
C ALA A 289 -10.48 -11.39 6.21
N LEU A 290 -10.53 -12.63 5.72
CA LEU A 290 -10.24 -13.83 6.52
C LEU A 290 -8.80 -13.87 7.01
N SER A 291 -7.84 -13.48 6.18
CA SER A 291 -6.41 -13.50 6.49
C SER A 291 -6.00 -12.56 7.63
N THR A 292 -6.81 -11.54 7.91
CA THR A 292 -6.56 -10.59 9.02
C THR A 292 -6.72 -11.22 10.40
N GLY A 293 -7.47 -12.33 10.48
CA GLY A 293 -7.83 -12.99 11.72
C GLY A 293 -9.01 -12.33 12.46
N MET A 294 -9.79 -11.47 11.78
CA MET A 294 -11.00 -10.88 12.35
C MET A 294 -12.05 -11.93 12.77
N LEU A 295 -12.06 -13.08 12.07
CA LEU A 295 -12.94 -14.22 12.36
C LEU A 295 -12.22 -15.39 13.04
N SER A 296 -10.95 -15.20 13.45
CA SER A 296 -10.24 -16.24 14.18
C SER A 296 -10.87 -16.42 15.56
N ALA A 297 -11.12 -17.67 15.95
CA ALA A 297 -11.54 -17.98 17.31
C ALA A 297 -10.48 -17.45 18.29
N ARG A 298 -10.91 -16.67 19.29
CA ARG A 298 -10.02 -16.26 20.37
C ARG A 298 -9.64 -17.53 21.13
N HIS A 299 -8.37 -17.90 21.11
CA HIS A 299 -7.86 -18.86 22.07
C HIS A 299 -7.85 -18.16 23.43
N GLU A 300 -8.86 -18.45 24.24
CA GLU A 300 -8.81 -18.25 25.70
C GLU A 300 -7.83 -19.22 26.35
#